data_AF-A0A174D8J2-F1
#
_entry.id   AF-A0A174D8J2-F1
#
_cell.length_a   1.000
_cell.length_b   1.000
_cell.length_c   1.000
_cell.angle_alpha   90.00
_cell.angle_beta   90.00
_cell.angle_gamma   90.00
#
_symmetry.space_group_name_H-M   'P 1'
#
loop_
_entity.id
_entity.type
_entity.pdbx_description
1 polymer ?
#
loop_
_entity_poly.entity_id
_entity_poly.type
_entity_poly.pdbx_seq_one_letter_code
_entity_poly.pdbx_strand_id
1 'polypeptide(L)'
;MRDFDFIVSPAKLLTPEIVQMVSSIHEHKGKQELFLEANVDELKTLLEVALIQSTGASNRIEGIFTSDKRLEELVSQKAEPRNLSEQEIAGYREVLSTIYEGYEYINPRPNIILQLH
;
A
#
# COMPACT_ATOMS: atom_id res chain seq x y z
N MET A 1 0.06 21.18 -18.97
CA MET A 1 0.28 19.81 -18.44
C MET A 1 1.70 19.44 -18.82
N ARG A 2 2.51 18.86 -17.92
CA ARG A 2 3.87 18.41 -18.30
C ARG A 2 3.71 17.20 -19.21
N ASP A 3 4.21 17.26 -20.44
CA ASP A 3 4.28 16.09 -21.31
C ASP A 3 5.36 15.14 -20.78
N PHE A 4 4.94 13.97 -20.32
CA PHE A 4 5.84 12.88 -19.96
C PHE A 4 5.93 11.92 -21.13
N ASP A 5 7.11 11.81 -21.74
CA ASP A 5 7.39 10.78 -22.73
C ASP A 5 7.67 9.46 -22.00
N PHE A 6 6.65 8.61 -21.89
CA PHE A 6 6.71 7.30 -21.22
C PHE A 6 7.48 6.24 -22.02
N ILE A 7 7.98 6.55 -23.22
CA ILE A 7 8.70 5.60 -24.07
C ILE A 7 10.21 5.88 -24.00
N VAL A 8 10.62 7.12 -24.21
CA VAL A 8 12.05 7.50 -24.28
C VAL A 8 12.61 7.91 -22.92
N SER A 9 11.80 8.54 -22.07
CA SER A 9 12.28 9.02 -20.76
C SER A 9 12.70 7.89 -19.80
N PRO A 10 12.00 6.73 -19.74
CA PRO A 10 12.41 5.65 -18.85
C PRO A 10 13.78 5.07 -19.17
N ALA A 11 14.20 5.06 -20.45
CA ALA A 11 15.53 4.58 -20.82
C ALA A 11 16.65 5.41 -20.16
N LYS A 12 16.42 6.70 -19.94
CA LYS A 12 17.35 7.60 -19.24
C LYS A 12 17.42 7.35 -17.74
N LEU A 13 16.44 6.63 -17.18
CA LEU A 13 16.38 6.24 -15.77
C LEU A 13 17.13 4.92 -15.49
N LEU A 14 17.61 4.20 -16.51
CA LEU A 14 18.40 2.98 -16.33
C LEU A 14 19.87 3.28 -15.98
N THR A 15 20.10 4.11 -14.97
CA THR A 15 21.45 4.38 -14.47
C THR A 15 21.97 3.17 -13.68
N PRO A 16 23.29 3.00 -13.53
CA PRO A 16 23.85 1.91 -12.74
C PRO A 16 23.26 1.81 -11.32
N GLU A 17 23.01 2.94 -10.66
CA GLU A 17 22.43 3.01 -9.32
C GLU A 17 20.99 2.50 -9.29
N ILE A 18 20.17 2.90 -10.26
CA ILE A 18 18.77 2.44 -10.35
C ILE A 18 18.72 0.95 -10.67
N VAL A 19 19.56 0.50 -11.60
CA VAL A 19 19.66 -0.94 -11.94
C VAL A 19 20.12 -1.75 -10.72
N GLN A 20 21.06 -1.22 -9.93
CA GLN A 20 21.49 -1.86 -8.69
C GLN A 20 20.36 -1.94 -7.67
N MET A 21 19.60 -0.86 -7.46
CA MET A 21 18.45 -0.87 -6.53
C MET A 21 17.37 -1.87 -6.97
N VAL A 22 17.01 -1.90 -8.25
CA VAL A 22 16.04 -2.86 -8.79
C VAL A 22 16.54 -4.30 -8.63
N SER A 23 17.84 -4.53 -8.86
CA SER A 23 18.46 -5.86 -8.69
C SER A 23 18.40 -6.32 -7.24
N SER A 24 18.70 -5.44 -6.28
CA SER A 24 18.58 -5.74 -4.85
C SER A 24 17.14 -6.06 -4.45
N ILE A 25 16.16 -5.29 -4.93
CA ILE A 25 14.73 -5.57 -4.70
C ILE A 25 14.36 -6.96 -5.25
N HIS A 26 14.85 -7.31 -6.43
CA HIS A 26 14.57 -8.61 -7.05
C HIS A 26 15.19 -9.77 -6.25
N GLU A 27 16.42 -9.62 -5.76
CA GLU A 27 17.07 -10.62 -4.90
C GLU A 27 16.29 -10.84 -3.60
N HIS A 28 15.85 -9.76 -2.94
CA HIS A 28 15.04 -9.86 -1.73
C HIS A 28 13.66 -10.48 -2.01
N LYS A 29 13.02 -10.16 -3.14
CA LYS A 29 11.77 -10.79 -3.57
C LYS A 29 11.94 -12.30 -3.76
N GLY A 30 13.03 -12.75 -4.38
CA GLY A 30 13.31 -14.18 -4.54
C GLY A 30 13.50 -14.90 -3.19
N LYS A 31 14.13 -14.25 -2.21
CA LYS A 31 14.25 -14.80 -0.84
C LYS A 31 12.91 -14.84 -0.10
N GLN A 32 11.97 -13.94 -0.42
CA GLN A 32 10.67 -13.85 0.25
C GLN A 32 9.85 -15.13 0.13
N GLU A 33 9.90 -15.82 -1.01
CA GLU A 33 9.17 -17.07 -1.23
C GLU A 33 9.55 -18.15 -0.21
N LEU A 34 10.82 -18.23 0.17
CA LEU A 34 11.30 -19.18 1.20
C LEU A 34 10.75 -18.85 2.60
N PHE A 35 10.53 -17.57 2.90
CA PHE A 35 10.00 -17.14 4.20
C PHE A 35 8.49 -17.33 4.30
N LEU A 36 7.75 -17.24 3.18
CA LEU A 36 6.30 -17.42 3.15
C LEU A 36 5.88 -18.80 3.65
N GLU A 37 6.66 -19.84 3.35
CA GLU A 37 6.37 -21.21 3.81
C GLU A 37 6.84 -21.45 5.26
N ALA A 38 7.98 -20.86 5.64
CA ALA A 38 8.62 -21.14 6.92
C ALA A 38 8.05 -20.35 8.11
N ASN A 39 7.58 -19.11 7.89
CA ASN A 39 7.28 -18.15 8.98
C ASN A 39 5.88 -17.53 8.85
N VAL A 40 4.87 -18.33 8.52
CA VAL A 40 3.50 -17.86 8.23
C VAL A 40 2.93 -16.98 9.36
N ASP A 41 3.09 -17.37 10.62
CA ASP A 41 2.47 -16.64 11.75
C ASP A 41 3.17 -15.30 12.04
N GLU A 42 4.49 -15.25 11.90
CA GLU A 42 5.26 -14.00 12.01
C GLU A 42 4.88 -13.04 10.87
N LEU A 43 4.73 -13.55 9.64
CA LEU A 43 4.34 -12.76 8.48
C LEU A 43 2.91 -12.22 8.59
N LYS A 44 1.98 -12.98 9.18
CA LYS A 44 0.63 -12.46 9.49
C LYS A 44 0.69 -11.29 10.45
N THR A 45 1.50 -11.38 11.50
CA THR A 45 1.66 -10.29 12.47
C THR A 45 2.29 -9.05 11.82
N LEU A 46 3.31 -9.24 10.99
CA LEU A 46 3.95 -8.14 10.25
C LEU A 46 2.99 -7.50 9.24
N LEU A 47 2.11 -8.29 8.62
CA LEU A 47 1.08 -7.78 7.72
C LEU A 47 0.10 -6.86 8.45
N GLU A 48 -0.39 -7.25 9.63
CA GLU A 48 -1.29 -6.42 10.43
C GLU A 48 -0.65 -5.06 10.77
N VAL A 49 0.62 -5.08 11.20
CA VAL A 49 1.39 -3.86 11.47
C VAL A 49 1.55 -3.01 10.20
N ALA A 50 1.88 -3.64 9.07
CA ALA A 50 2.08 -2.96 7.80
C ALA A 50 0.79 -2.27 7.30
N LEU A 51 -0.38 -2.88 7.48
CA LEU A 51 -1.67 -2.29 7.10
C LEU A 51 -1.98 -1.03 7.92
N ILE A 52 -1.74 -1.07 9.24
CA ILE A 52 -1.91 0.08 10.13
C ILE A 52 -0.96 1.21 9.72
N GLN A 53 0.31 0.89 9.54
CA GLN A 53 1.34 1.87 9.19
C GLN A 53 1.11 2.48 7.81
N SER A 54 0.76 1.66 6.82
CA SER A 54 0.46 2.14 5.46
C SER A 54 -0.72 3.09 5.47
N THR A 55 -1.83 2.72 6.12
CA THR A 55 -3.02 3.57 6.24
C THR A 55 -2.66 4.88 6.94
N GLY A 56 -2.04 4.80 8.12
CA GLY A 56 -1.68 5.99 8.90
C GLY A 56 -0.72 6.93 8.18
N ALA A 57 0.32 6.39 7.55
CA ALA A 57 1.31 7.19 6.83
C ALA A 57 0.70 7.86 5.59
N SER A 58 -0.04 7.12 4.76
CA SER A 58 -0.66 7.64 3.55
C SER A 58 -1.74 8.67 3.84
N ASN A 59 -2.60 8.48 4.85
CA ASN A 59 -3.55 9.53 5.23
C ASN A 59 -2.83 10.77 5.78
N ARG A 60 -1.74 10.59 6.55
CA ARG A 60 -1.00 11.71 7.17
C ARG A 60 -0.30 12.61 6.16
N ILE A 61 0.16 12.10 5.01
CA ILE A 61 0.75 12.97 3.96
C ILE A 61 -0.27 13.98 3.42
N GLU A 62 -1.55 13.63 3.45
CA GLU A 62 -2.68 14.48 3.02
C GLU A 62 -3.25 15.32 4.18
N GLY A 63 -2.62 15.28 5.36
CA GLY A 63 -3.09 16.00 6.55
C GLY A 63 -4.26 15.33 7.28
N ILE A 64 -4.58 14.07 6.95
CA ILE A 64 -5.66 13.29 7.57
C ILE A 64 -5.05 12.41 8.66
N PHE A 65 -5.43 12.60 9.92
CA PHE A 65 -4.88 11.82 11.03
C PHE A 65 -5.84 11.73 12.22
N THR A 66 -5.61 10.72 13.05
CA THR A 66 -6.17 10.56 14.39
C THR A 66 -5.06 10.08 15.33
N SER A 67 -5.36 9.77 16.59
CA SER A 67 -4.35 9.20 17.49
C SER A 67 -3.98 7.77 17.08
N ASP A 68 -2.75 7.33 17.38
CA ASP A 68 -2.30 5.98 17.00
C ASP A 68 -3.23 4.88 17.51
N LYS A 69 -3.75 5.04 18.75
CA LYS A 69 -4.77 4.13 19.32
C LYS A 69 -6.04 4.09 18.46
N ARG A 70 -6.54 5.26 18.02
CA ARG A 70 -7.73 5.31 17.18
C ARG A 70 -7.48 4.75 15.79
N LEU A 71 -6.29 5.00 15.21
CA LEU A 71 -5.89 4.43 13.94
C LEU A 71 -5.91 2.89 14.01
N GLU A 72 -5.32 2.31 15.06
CA GLU A 72 -5.32 0.87 15.28
C GLU A 72 -6.75 0.30 15.47
N GLU A 73 -7.60 0.97 16.26
CA GLU A 73 -9.00 0.57 16.43
C GLU A 73 -9.78 0.62 15.09
N LEU A 74 -9.54 1.65 14.27
CA LEU A 74 -10.16 1.78 12.96
C LEU A 74 -9.67 0.69 12.01
N VAL A 75 -8.35 0.45 11.92
CA VAL A 75 -7.79 -0.48 10.95
C VAL A 75 -8.01 -1.94 11.36
N SER A 76 -7.73 -2.30 12.61
CA SER A 76 -7.74 -3.69 13.07
C SER A 76 -9.07 -4.16 13.65
N GLN A 77 -9.80 -3.27 14.35
CA GLN A 77 -11.05 -3.65 15.04
C GLN A 77 -12.30 -3.19 14.30
N LYS A 78 -12.13 -2.51 13.15
CA LYS A 78 -13.22 -1.93 12.35
C LYS A 78 -14.15 -1.05 13.17
N ALA A 79 -13.59 -0.25 14.08
CA ALA A 79 -14.37 0.67 14.89
C ALA A 79 -15.11 1.71 14.01
N GLU A 80 -16.27 2.18 14.49
CA GLU A 80 -16.99 3.26 13.83
C GLU A 80 -16.18 4.58 13.89
N PRO A 81 -16.08 5.32 12.77
CA PRO A 81 -15.39 6.60 12.72
C PRO A 81 -16.21 7.69 13.41
N ARG A 82 -15.52 8.60 14.10
CA ARG A 82 -16.16 9.64 14.94
C ARG A 82 -16.14 11.02 14.31
N ASN A 83 -15.31 11.23 13.31
CA ASN A 83 -15.13 12.51 12.62
C ASN A 83 -14.71 12.26 11.16
N LEU A 84 -14.60 13.34 10.38
CA LEU A 84 -14.28 13.27 8.96
C LEU A 84 -12.95 12.56 8.70
N SER A 85 -11.90 12.90 9.45
CA SER A 85 -10.59 12.26 9.27
C SER A 85 -10.62 10.77 9.55
N GLU A 86 -11.36 10.33 10.56
CA GLU A 86 -11.56 8.90 10.83
C GLU A 86 -12.39 8.21 9.76
N GLN A 87 -13.37 8.90 9.14
CA GLN A 87 -14.12 8.37 8.00
C GLN A 87 -13.22 8.17 6.78
N GLU A 88 -12.33 9.12 6.51
CA GLU A 88 -11.36 9.01 5.41
C GLU A 88 -10.33 7.90 5.66
N ILE A 89 -9.86 7.74 6.91
CA ILE A 89 -8.99 6.62 7.31
C ILE A 89 -9.72 5.28 7.14
N ALA A 90 -10.97 5.19 7.56
CA ALA A 90 -11.78 3.98 7.39
C ALA A 90 -12.03 3.67 5.91
N GLY A 91 -12.28 4.69 5.08
CA GLY A 91 -12.42 4.55 3.62
C GLY A 91 -11.14 4.03 2.97
N TYR A 92 -9.98 4.60 3.33
CA TYR A 92 -8.68 4.14 2.84
C TYR A 92 -8.43 2.67 3.22
N ARG A 93 -8.72 2.28 4.47
CA ARG A 93 -8.64 0.88 4.93
C ARG A 93 -9.47 -0.05 4.04
N GLU A 94 -10.72 0.31 3.74
CA GLU A 94 -11.60 -0.53 2.90
C GLU A 94 -11.06 -0.69 1.47
N VAL A 95 -10.57 0.39 0.88
CA VAL A 95 -9.94 0.37 -0.45
C VAL A 95 -8.68 -0.49 -0.44
N LEU A 96 -7.82 -0.33 0.56
CA LEU A 96 -6.60 -1.13 0.72
C LEU A 96 -6.91 -2.62 0.89
N SER A 97 -7.91 -2.98 1.71
CA SER A 97 -8.36 -4.38 1.89
C SER A 97 -8.88 -4.96 0.58
N THR A 98 -9.71 -4.19 -0.14
CA THR A 98 -10.27 -4.60 -1.44
C THR A 98 -9.17 -4.91 -2.45
N ILE A 99 -8.14 -4.05 -2.52
CA ILE A 99 -6.98 -4.28 -3.39
C ILE A 99 -6.19 -5.49 -2.93
N TYR A 100 -5.87 -5.59 -1.64
CA TYR A 100 -5.05 -6.67 -1.08
C TYR A 100 -5.69 -8.05 -1.28
N GLU A 101 -7.00 -8.18 -1.05
CA GLU A 101 -7.72 -9.44 -1.17
C GLU A 101 -8.06 -9.80 -2.63
N GLY A 102 -8.16 -8.80 -3.51
CA GLY A 102 -8.70 -8.95 -4.86
C GLY A 102 -7.73 -8.66 -6.01
N TYR A 103 -6.45 -8.36 -5.76
CA TYR A 103 -5.55 -7.80 -6.78
C TYR A 103 -5.46 -8.64 -8.07
N GLU A 104 -5.57 -9.96 -7.99
CA GLU A 104 -5.54 -10.86 -9.16
C GLU A 104 -6.69 -10.63 -10.13
N TYR A 105 -7.81 -10.09 -9.64
CA TYR A 105 -9.05 -9.85 -10.40
C TYR A 105 -9.27 -8.37 -10.72
N ILE A 106 -8.45 -7.47 -10.17
CA ILE A 106 -8.54 -6.02 -10.38
C ILE A 106 -7.69 -5.66 -11.60
N ASN A 107 -8.33 -5.58 -12.76
CA ASN A 107 -7.67 -5.04 -13.96
C ASN A 107 -7.69 -3.49 -13.92
N PRO A 108 -6.55 -2.80 -13.87
CA PRO A 108 -6.50 -1.34 -13.76
C PRO A 108 -7.17 -0.67 -14.97
N ARG A 109 -8.35 -0.11 -14.76
CA ARG A 109 -9.12 0.64 -15.74
C ARG A 109 -9.67 1.92 -15.12
N PRO A 110 -9.91 3.00 -15.89
CA PRO A 110 -10.37 4.26 -15.34
C PRO A 110 -11.61 4.14 -14.45
N ASN A 111 -12.57 3.31 -14.82
CA ASN A 111 -13.78 3.08 -14.04
C ASN A 111 -13.51 2.40 -12.69
N ILE A 112 -12.53 1.48 -12.63
CA ILE A 112 -12.14 0.82 -11.38
C ILE A 112 -11.41 1.81 -10.48
N ILE A 113 -10.52 2.63 -11.04
CA ILE A 113 -9.84 3.69 -10.28
C ILE A 113 -10.85 4.67 -9.69
N LEU A 114 -11.87 5.07 -10.46
CA LEU A 114 -12.96 5.93 -9.98
C LEU A 114 -13.84 5.28 -8.91
N GLN A 115 -13.96 3.95 -8.90
CA GLN A 115 -14.70 3.23 -7.87
C GLN A 115 -13.91 3.12 -6.56
N LEU A 116 -12.58 3.07 -6.65
CA LEU A 116 -11.67 3.01 -5.50
C LEU A 116 -11.37 4.40 -4.90
N HIS A 117 -11.80 5.48 -5.56
CA HIS A 117 -11.69 6.85 -5.10
C HIS A 117 -12.96 7.27 -4.34
#